data_AF-A0A2A2I1A0-F1
#
_entry.id   AF-A0A2A2I1A0-F1
#
_cell.length_a   1.000
_cell.length_b   1.000
_cell.length_c   1.000
_cell.angle_alpha   90.00
_cell.angle_beta   90.00
_cell.angle_gamma   90.00
#
_symmetry.space_group_name_H-M   'P 1'
#
loop_
_entity.id
_entity.type
_entity.pdbx_description
1 polymer ?
#
loop_
_entity_poly.entity_id
_entity_poly.type
_entity_poly.pdbx_seq_one_letter_code
_entity_poly.pdbx_strand_id
1 'polypeptide(L)'
;MPHTDTHSKLFGYLLWIFGFLGAHRFYYGKPVTGTIWFLTLGLLLIGWIVDLFLIPGMDDEADLRFREGETSYNISWLLLTFLGVFGVHRMYMGKWITGIIYLFTGGLFLLGVLYDFWTLNDQVSVKNAGQMG
;
A
#
# COMPACT_ATOMS: atom_id res chain seq x y z
N MET A 1 -16.45 -15.91 -13.14
CA MET A 1 -16.40 -15.59 -11.70
C MET A 1 -16.37 -14.08 -11.61
N PRO A 2 -17.11 -13.43 -10.69
CA PRO A 2 -16.99 -11.98 -10.54
C PRO A 2 -15.54 -11.65 -10.23
N HIS A 3 -14.96 -10.70 -10.96
CA HIS A 3 -13.62 -10.17 -10.67
C HIS A 3 -13.75 -9.41 -9.36
N THR A 4 -13.17 -9.94 -8.30
CA THR A 4 -13.16 -9.31 -6.98
C THR A 4 -11.91 -8.44 -6.89
N ASP A 5 -12.09 -7.14 -7.13
CA ASP A 5 -11.02 -6.14 -7.13
C ASP A 5 -10.54 -5.89 -5.68
N THR A 6 -9.37 -6.41 -5.33
CA THR A 6 -8.75 -6.15 -4.01
C THR A 6 -8.20 -4.73 -3.92
N HIS A 7 -7.63 -4.27 -5.04
CA HIS A 7 -7.08 -2.94 -5.23
C HIS A 7 -7.90 -2.24 -6.33
N SER A 8 -7.97 -0.91 -6.26
CA SER A 8 -8.66 -0.09 -7.23
C SER A 8 -7.67 0.54 -8.21
N LYS A 9 -7.90 0.31 -9.51
CA LYS A 9 -7.21 1.02 -10.60
C LYS A 9 -7.24 2.54 -10.43
N LEU A 10 -8.38 3.10 -9.99
CA LEU A 10 -8.51 4.54 -9.72
C LEU A 10 -7.53 5.00 -8.64
N PHE A 11 -7.45 4.26 -7.52
CA PHE A 11 -6.47 4.56 -6.47
C PHE A 11 -5.03 4.42 -6.97
N GLY A 12 -4.75 3.40 -7.80
CA GLY A 12 -3.46 3.25 -8.48
C GLY A 12 -3.07 4.48 -9.30
N TYR A 13 -3.98 5.01 -10.11
CA TYR A 13 -3.73 6.23 -10.88
C TYR A 13 -3.63 7.49 -10.02
N LEU A 14 -4.43 7.61 -8.94
CA LEU A 14 -4.30 8.73 -7.99
C LEU A 14 -2.93 8.73 -7.30
N LEU A 15 -2.47 7.56 -6.83
CA LEU A 15 -1.15 7.39 -6.24
C LEU A 15 -0.03 7.60 -7.27
N TRP A 16 -0.26 7.31 -8.55
CA TRP A 16 0.68 7.54 -9.64
C TRP A 16 0.91 9.04 -9.92
N ILE A 17 -0.13 9.89 -9.85
CA ILE A 17 0.00 11.35 -10.03
C ILE A 17 1.00 11.94 -9.03
N PHE A 18 0.93 11.50 -7.77
CA PHE A 18 1.85 11.90 -6.71
C PHE A 18 3.05 10.94 -6.56
N GLY A 19 3.19 10.01 -7.50
CA GLY A 19 3.92 8.76 -7.34
C GLY A 19 5.29 8.71 -8.00
N PHE A 20 5.94 9.85 -8.27
CA PHE A 20 7.35 9.85 -8.72
C PHE A 20 8.28 9.14 -7.70
N LEU A 21 7.81 9.02 -6.45
CA LEU A 21 8.42 8.25 -5.37
C LEU A 21 8.09 6.74 -5.40
N GLY A 22 7.31 6.24 -6.37
CA GLY A 22 6.96 4.82 -6.50
C GLY A 22 5.77 4.34 -5.65
N ALA A 23 4.95 5.25 -5.08
CA ALA A 23 3.85 4.92 -4.18
C ALA A 23 2.86 3.87 -4.73
N HIS A 24 2.48 4.01 -6.01
CA HIS A 24 1.58 3.08 -6.69
C HIS A 24 2.17 1.64 -6.81
N ARG A 25 3.49 1.48 -6.87
CA ARG A 25 4.14 0.16 -6.90
C ARG A 25 4.08 -0.53 -5.55
N PHE A 26 4.22 0.23 -4.46
CA PHE A 26 4.00 -0.31 -3.12
C PHE A 26 2.54 -0.70 -2.92
N TYR A 27 1.61 0.15 -3.40
CA TYR A 27 0.18 -0.13 -3.39
C TYR A 27 -0.15 -1.48 -4.01
N TYR A 28 0.36 -1.77 -5.21
CA TYR A 28 0.19 -3.07 -5.88
C TYR A 28 1.10 -4.20 -5.36
N GLY A 29 1.74 -4.04 -4.20
CA GLY A 29 2.52 -5.10 -3.57
C GLY A 29 3.85 -5.42 -4.25
N LYS A 30 4.46 -4.46 -4.96
CA LYS A 30 5.79 -4.59 -5.57
C LYS A 30 6.85 -3.76 -4.83
N PRO A 31 7.17 -4.06 -3.55
CA PRO A 31 7.98 -3.19 -2.69
C PRO A 31 9.43 -3.00 -3.16
N VAL A 32 10.03 -4.04 -3.78
CA VAL A 32 11.39 -3.94 -4.33
C VAL A 32 11.43 -2.89 -5.45
N THR A 33 10.54 -3.01 -6.44
CA THR A 33 10.48 -2.03 -7.52
C THR A 33 10.01 -0.65 -7.03
N GLY A 34 9.10 -0.58 -6.05
CA GLY A 34 8.73 0.67 -5.40
C GLY A 34 9.93 1.38 -4.76
N THR A 35 10.82 0.62 -4.11
CA THR A 35 12.04 1.16 -3.48
C THR A 35 13.04 1.65 -4.51
N ILE A 36 13.21 0.92 -5.62
CA ILE A 36 14.03 1.38 -6.75
C ILE A 36 13.48 2.71 -7.28
N TRP A 37 12.16 2.80 -7.49
CA TRP A 37 11.52 4.06 -7.93
C TRP A 37 11.74 5.19 -6.93
N PHE A 38 11.54 4.94 -5.63
CA PHE A 38 11.74 5.92 -4.58
C PHE A 38 13.16 6.51 -4.60
N LEU A 39 14.19 5.66 -4.68
CA LEU A 39 15.59 6.08 -4.64
C LEU A 39 16.08 6.72 -5.95
N THR A 40 15.38 6.50 -7.06
CA THR A 40 15.81 6.95 -8.40
C THR A 40 14.88 7.99 -9.02
N LEU A 41 13.87 8.45 -8.26
CA LEU A 41 12.79 9.32 -8.73
C LEU A 41 12.11 8.71 -9.99
N GLY A 42 11.76 7.43 -9.89
CA GLY A 42 11.14 6.65 -10.96
C GLY A 42 12.04 6.38 -12.16
N LEU A 43 13.36 6.30 -11.92
CA LEU A 43 14.46 6.21 -12.90
C LEU A 43 14.50 7.40 -13.87
N LEU A 44 14.64 8.61 -13.34
CA LEU A 44 14.72 9.88 -14.09
C LEU A 44 13.42 10.22 -14.85
N LEU A 45 12.26 9.96 -14.21
CA LEU A 45 10.91 10.29 -14.70
C LEU A 45 10.41 9.50 -15.93
N ILE A 46 11.27 8.72 -16.60
CA ILE A 46 10.84 7.86 -17.72
C ILE A 46 9.99 6.70 -17.20
N GLY A 47 10.42 6.06 -16.11
CA GLY A 47 9.67 4.96 -15.49
C GLY A 47 8.28 5.40 -15.03
N TRP A 48 8.15 6.65 -14.56
CA TRP A 48 6.85 7.25 -14.21
C TRP A 48 5.89 7.30 -15.42
N ILE A 49 6.36 7.60 -16.63
CA ILE A 49 5.51 7.57 -17.84
C ILE A 49 5.13 6.13 -18.20
N VAL A 50 6.10 5.21 -18.14
CA VAL A 50 5.87 3.79 -18.46
C VAL A 50 4.85 3.16 -17.50
N ASP A 51 4.84 3.59 -16.24
CA ASP A 51 3.89 3.10 -15.23
C ASP A 51 2.43 3.30 -15.62
N LEU A 52 2.10 4.31 -16.45
CA LEU A 52 0.75 4.50 -16.99
C LEU A 52 0.21 3.22 -17.66
N PHE A 53 1.08 2.49 -18.34
CA PHE A 53 0.73 1.25 -19.05
C PHE A 53 0.86 0.01 -18.17
N LEU A 54 1.68 0.06 -17.10
CA LEU A 54 1.91 -1.08 -16.22
C LEU A 54 0.83 -1.24 -15.15
N ILE A 55 0.17 -0.15 -14.74
CA ILE A 55 -0.85 -0.16 -13.68
C ILE A 55 -1.91 -1.26 -13.87
N PRO A 56 -2.53 -1.45 -15.05
CA PRO A 56 -3.52 -2.52 -15.24
C PRO A 56 -2.97 -3.92 -14.95
N GLY A 57 -1.75 -4.22 -15.39
CA GLY A 57 -1.14 -5.53 -15.12
C GLY A 57 -0.75 -5.70 -13.65
N MET A 58 -0.34 -4.62 -12.97
CA MET A 58 -0.04 -4.66 -11.54
C MET A 58 -1.29 -4.89 -10.68
N ASP A 59 -2.43 -4.35 -11.12
CA ASP A 59 -3.74 -4.56 -10.51
C ASP A 59 -4.18 -6.03 -10.64
N ASP A 60 -4.14 -6.58 -11.87
CA ASP A 60 -4.48 -7.98 -12.11
C ASP A 60 -3.57 -8.95 -11.31
N GLU A 61 -2.27 -8.65 -11.21
CA GLU A 61 -1.34 -9.41 -10.36
C GLU A 61 -1.66 -9.31 -8.86
N ALA A 62 -2.09 -8.14 -8.39
CA ALA A 62 -2.44 -7.91 -6.98
C ALA A 62 -3.68 -8.71 -6.58
N ASP A 63 -4.69 -8.76 -7.45
CA ASP A 63 -5.92 -9.53 -7.22
C ASP A 63 -5.68 -11.04 -7.13
N LEU A 64 -4.68 -11.55 -7.85
CA LEU A 64 -4.27 -12.95 -7.75
C LEU A 64 -3.50 -13.26 -6.46
N ARG A 65 -2.76 -12.27 -5.92
CA ARG A 65 -1.85 -12.47 -4.79
C ARG A 65 -2.51 -12.22 -3.44
N PHE A 66 -3.42 -11.26 -3.36
CA PHE A 66 -3.96 -10.77 -2.09
C PHE A 66 -5.39 -11.25 -1.84
N ARG A 67 -5.73 -11.43 -0.56
CA ARG A 67 -7.06 -11.91 -0.17
C ARG A 67 -7.99 -10.74 0.14
N GLU A 68 -9.14 -10.73 -0.49
CA GLU A 68 -10.24 -9.84 -0.13
C GLU A 68 -10.80 -10.19 1.27
N GLY A 69 -11.39 -9.22 1.94
CA GLY A 69 -12.05 -9.38 3.24
C GLY A 69 -12.57 -8.03 3.74
N GLU A 70 -12.95 -7.95 5.01
CA GLU A 70 -13.58 -6.74 5.54
C GLU A 70 -12.61 -5.55 5.64
N THR A 71 -11.30 -5.82 5.76
CA THR A 71 -10.28 -4.77 5.81
C THR A 71 -9.88 -4.37 4.40
N SER A 72 -10.17 -3.12 4.03
CA SER A 72 -9.90 -2.60 2.68
C SER A 72 -8.43 -2.22 2.49
N TYR A 73 -7.82 -2.67 1.40
CA TYR A 73 -6.49 -2.24 0.96
C TYR A 73 -6.47 -0.74 0.65
N ASN A 74 -7.48 -0.25 -0.08
CA ASN A 74 -7.59 1.16 -0.50
C ASN A 74 -7.63 2.09 0.72
N ILE A 75 -8.48 1.79 1.71
CA ILE A 75 -8.59 2.59 2.92
C ILE A 75 -7.29 2.49 3.74
N SER A 76 -6.71 1.29 3.87
CA SER A 76 -5.45 1.11 4.60
C SER A 76 -4.33 1.97 4.00
N TRP A 77 -4.22 2.01 2.67
CA TRP A 77 -3.24 2.83 1.94
C TRP A 77 -3.53 4.33 2.03
N LEU A 78 -4.80 4.73 1.94
CA LEU A 78 -5.21 6.11 2.13
C LEU A 78 -4.80 6.61 3.53
N LEU A 79 -5.09 5.81 4.56
CA LEU A 79 -4.73 6.10 5.94
C LEU A 79 -3.22 6.10 6.15
N LEU A 80 -2.47 5.18 5.55
CA LEU A 80 -1.01 5.17 5.64
C LEU A 80 -0.42 6.45 5.00
N THR A 81 -0.95 6.87 3.86
CA THR A 81 -0.45 8.03 3.11
C THR A 81 -0.63 9.34 3.88
N PHE A 82 -1.81 9.57 4.47
CA PHE A 82 -2.12 10.85 5.11
C PHE A 82 -1.97 10.86 6.63
N LEU A 83 -2.14 9.71 7.28
CA LEU A 83 -2.17 9.56 8.74
C LEU A 83 -1.22 8.48 9.25
N GLY A 84 -0.30 7.99 8.40
CA GLY A 84 0.60 6.88 8.72
C GLY A 84 1.53 7.16 9.90
N VAL A 85 2.04 8.39 10.02
CA VAL A 85 2.88 8.84 11.14
C VAL A 85 2.12 8.74 12.47
N PHE A 86 0.80 8.85 12.46
CA PHE A 86 -0.04 8.71 13.65
C PHE A 86 -0.50 7.27 13.91
N GLY A 87 -0.20 6.33 13.00
CA GLY A 87 -0.56 4.92 13.16
C GLY A 87 -2.04 4.59 12.94
N VAL A 88 -2.82 5.49 12.34
CA VAL A 88 -4.27 5.33 12.17
C VAL A 88 -4.60 4.13 11.27
N HIS A 89 -3.80 3.86 10.24
CA HIS A 89 -3.94 2.66 9.41
C HIS A 89 -3.76 1.37 10.23
N ARG A 90 -2.87 1.36 11.23
CA ARG A 90 -2.69 0.20 12.13
C ARG A 90 -3.91 0.01 13.02
N MET A 91 -4.49 1.09 13.54
CA MET A 91 -5.74 1.04 14.32
C MET A 91 -6.92 0.56 13.47
N TYR A 92 -7.03 1.00 12.21
CA TYR A 92 -8.03 0.51 11.26
C TYR A 92 -7.90 -1.02 11.03
N MET A 93 -6.67 -1.52 10.95
CA MET A 93 -6.40 -2.97 10.92
C MET A 93 -6.65 -3.66 12.28
N GLY A 94 -7.05 -2.97 13.34
CA GLY A 94 -7.27 -3.53 14.68
C GLY A 94 -6.00 -3.68 15.52
N LYS A 95 -4.84 -3.23 15.03
CA LYS A 95 -3.54 -3.30 15.71
C LYS A 95 -3.34 -2.12 16.68
N TRP A 96 -4.26 -1.97 17.62
CA TRP A 96 -4.35 -0.82 18.54
C TRP A 96 -3.05 -0.53 19.30
N ILE A 97 -2.43 -1.55 19.89
CA ILE A 97 -1.18 -1.38 20.65
C ILE A 97 -0.12 -0.70 19.79
N THR A 98 0.11 -1.23 18.58
CA THR A 98 1.13 -0.67 17.68
C THR A 98 0.72 0.68 17.08
N GLY A 99 -0.57 0.94 16.89
CA GLY A 99 -1.07 2.23 16.45
C GLY A 99 -0.87 3.31 17.51
N ILE A 100 -1.13 3.00 18.78
CA ILE A 100 -0.89 3.92 19.90
C ILE A 100 0.61 4.20 20.05
N ILE A 101 1.45 3.18 19.90
CA ILE A 101 2.91 3.37 19.84
C ILE A 101 3.27 4.36 18.73
N TYR A 102 2.75 4.19 17.52
CA TYR A 102 3.00 5.11 16.41
C TYR A 102 2.57 6.54 16.75
N LEU A 103 1.38 6.72 17.33
CA LEU A 103 0.87 8.02 17.73
C LEU A 103 1.83 8.79 18.65
N PHE A 104 2.40 8.10 19.66
CA PHE A 104 3.31 8.73 20.62
C PHE A 104 4.78 8.81 20.16
N THR A 105 5.13 8.14 19.06
CA THR A 105 6.52 8.06 18.57
C THR A 105 6.70 8.66 17.17
N GLY A 106 5.62 9.19 16.57
CA GLY A 106 5.61 9.66 15.20
C GLY A 106 5.91 8.53 14.21
N GLY A 107 5.21 7.40 14.35
CA GLY A 107 5.40 6.24 13.49
C GLY A 107 6.81 5.66 13.64
N LEU A 108 7.24 5.52 14.91
CA LEU A 108 8.59 5.24 15.38
C LEU A 108 9.67 5.83 14.47
N PHE A 109 9.82 7.15 14.57
CA PHE A 109 10.82 7.95 13.85
C PHE A 109 10.79 7.73 12.32
N LEU A 110 9.58 7.58 11.75
CA LEU A 110 9.31 7.34 10.33
C LEU A 110 9.76 5.97 9.77
N LEU A 111 10.67 5.26 10.45
CA LEU A 111 11.10 3.93 10.03
C LEU A 111 9.94 2.92 10.03
N GLY A 112 9.03 3.08 10.98
CA GLY A 112 7.80 2.30 11.01
C GLY A 112 6.94 2.49 9.76
N VAL A 113 6.81 3.75 9.31
CA VAL A 113 6.06 4.07 8.09
C VAL A 113 6.71 3.42 6.87
N LEU A 114 8.04 3.45 6.74
CA LEU A 114 8.77 2.77 5.67
C LEU A 114 8.57 1.25 5.70
N TYR A 115 8.56 0.65 6.89
CA TYR A 115 8.26 -0.77 7.07
C TYR A 115 6.82 -1.10 6.61
N ASP A 116 5.84 -0.26 6.95
CA ASP A 116 4.46 -0.46 6.54
C ASP A 116 4.27 -0.27 5.03
N PHE A 117 4.99 0.66 4.36
CA PHE A 117 5.01 0.75 2.90
C PHE A 117 5.37 -0.59 2.23
N TRP A 118 6.25 -1.37 2.85
CA TRP A 118 6.66 -2.68 2.33
C TRP A 118 5.67 -3.79 2.64
N THR A 119 5.03 -3.75 3.80
CA THR A 119 4.36 -4.93 4.38
C THR A 119 2.85 -4.78 4.51
N LEU A 120 2.27 -3.60 4.27
CA LEU A 120 0.85 -3.34 4.51
C LEU A 120 -0.07 -4.33 3.78
N ASN A 121 0.20 -4.63 2.52
CA ASN A 121 -0.64 -5.55 1.74
C ASN A 121 -0.65 -6.96 2.33
N ASP A 122 0.52 -7.48 2.73
CA ASP A 122 0.60 -8.79 3.38
C ASP A 122 -0.10 -8.75 4.75
N GLN A 123 0.03 -7.65 5.52
CA GLN A 123 -0.65 -7.47 6.80
C GLN A 123 -2.19 -7.49 6.65
N VAL A 124 -2.72 -6.81 5.64
CA VAL A 124 -4.17 -6.80 5.33
C VAL A 124 -4.62 -8.17 4.86
N SER A 125 -3.87 -8.80 3.93
CA SER A 125 -4.21 -10.12 3.40
C SER A 125 -4.23 -11.21 4.47
N VAL A 126 -3.31 -11.17 5.43
CA VAL A 126 -3.28 -12.10 6.56
C VAL A 126 -4.50 -11.88 7.47
N LYS A 127 -4.86 -10.62 7.75
CA LYS A 127 -6.04 -10.30 8.56
C LYS A 127 -7.32 -10.81 7.89
N ASN A 128 -7.50 -10.50 6.61
CA ASN A 128 -8.67 -10.92 5.83
C ASN A 128 -8.77 -12.45 5.75
N ALA A 129 -7.64 -13.16 5.63
CA ALA A 129 -7.63 -14.63 5.66
C ALA A 129 -8.19 -15.20 6.97
N GLY A 130 -7.95 -14.53 8.10
CA GLY A 130 -8.44 -14.94 9.42
C GLY A 130 -9.92 -14.64 9.67
N GLN A 131 -10.60 -13.91 8.78
CA GLN A 131 -12.03 -13.59 8.91
C GLN A 131 -12.92 -14.61 8.19
N MET A 132 -12.34 -15.44 7.31
CA MET A 132 -13.06 -16.42 6.50
C MET A 132 -13.15 -17.82 7.15
N GLY A 133 -12.57 -18.00 8.34
CA GLY A 133 -12.63 -19.24 9.12
C GLY A 133 -13.36 -19.03 10.43
#